data_AF-A0A8H7HLM0-F1
#
_entry.id   AF-A0A8H7HLM0-F1
#
_cell.length_a   1.000
_cell.length_b   1.000
_cell.length_c   1.000
_cell.angle_alpha   90.00
_cell.angle_beta   90.00
_cell.angle_gamma   90.00
#
_symmetry.space_group_name_H-M   'P 1'
#
loop_
_entity.id
_entity.type
_entity.pdbx_description
1 polymer ?
#
loop_
_entity_poly.entity_id
_entity_poly.type
_entity_poly.pdbx_seq_one_letter_code
_entity_poly.pdbx_strand_id
1 'polypeptide(L)'
;MGKAPSGTTAASWDGSGANWFKVYEMSADFNPFKFQSMDKSTFTFTVPKTIPSGDYLIRIEQIGLHVAGAPQYYISCAQATVTGGGNAQPSKVSIPGYVTKDDPSLTVNIWNPVPTAYKVPGPAVFSG
;
A
#
# COMPACT_ATOMS: atom_id res chain seq x y z
N MET A 1 -6.26 -0.77 0.26
CA MET A 1 -7.70 -0.72 -0.11
C MET A 1 -8.41 0.26 0.80
N GLY A 2 -9.49 0.89 0.34
CA GLY A 2 -10.36 1.71 1.16
C GLY A 2 -11.82 1.48 0.79
N LYS A 3 -12.69 1.24 1.78
CA LYS A 3 -14.13 1.04 1.55
C LYS A 3 -14.78 2.41 1.36
N ALA A 4 -15.57 2.57 0.30
CA ALA A 4 -16.36 3.76 0.09
C ALA A 4 -17.30 3.97 1.31
N PRO A 5 -17.38 5.21 1.86
CA PRO A 5 -18.29 5.54 2.93
C PRO A 5 -19.75 5.19 2.61
N SER A 6 -20.55 4.96 3.65
CA SER A 6 -21.98 4.67 3.48
C SER A 6 -22.67 5.77 2.67
N GLY A 7 -23.51 5.39 1.71
CA GLY A 7 -24.19 6.33 0.81
C GLY A 7 -23.35 6.82 -0.37
N THR A 8 -22.11 6.32 -0.54
CA THR A 8 -21.26 6.62 -1.69
C THR A 8 -20.86 5.35 -2.43
N THR A 9 -20.32 5.49 -3.64
CA THR A 9 -19.73 4.41 -4.44
C THR A 9 -18.23 4.62 -4.57
N ALA A 10 -17.50 3.61 -5.04
CA ALA A 10 -16.09 3.78 -5.40
C ALA A 10 -15.89 4.80 -6.53
N ALA A 11 -16.89 5.00 -7.40
CA ALA A 11 -16.83 5.97 -8.50
C ALA A 11 -17.00 7.42 -8.05
N SER A 12 -17.74 7.66 -6.97
CA SER A 12 -18.07 9.00 -6.48
C SER A 12 -17.23 9.44 -5.28
N TRP A 13 -16.44 8.55 -4.71
CA TRP A 13 -15.60 8.83 -3.55
C TRP A 13 -14.16 9.16 -3.98
N ASP A 14 -13.61 10.25 -3.45
CA ASP A 14 -12.28 10.76 -3.78
C ASP A 14 -11.13 10.09 -3.02
N GLY A 15 -11.44 9.16 -2.10
CA GLY A 15 -10.44 8.50 -1.26
C GLY A 15 -10.05 9.28 0.00
N SER A 16 -10.72 10.39 0.32
CA SER A 16 -10.39 11.21 1.48
C SER A 16 -10.70 10.54 2.83
N GLY A 17 -10.04 11.03 3.89
CA GLY A 17 -10.20 10.57 5.28
C GLY A 17 -9.44 9.29 5.64
N ALA A 18 -9.56 8.88 6.90
CA ALA A 18 -8.88 7.71 7.45
C ALA A 18 -9.59 6.40 7.04
N ASN A 19 -9.53 6.08 5.76
CA ASN A 19 -10.29 4.99 5.13
C ASN A 19 -9.42 3.89 4.52
N TRP A 20 -8.10 4.05 4.50
CA TRP A 20 -7.19 3.15 3.82
C TRP A 20 -6.53 2.16 4.76
N PHE A 21 -6.45 0.90 4.35
CA PHE A 21 -5.67 -0.14 5.01
C PHE A 21 -4.83 -0.90 3.98
N LYS A 22 -3.65 -1.36 4.38
CA LYS A 22 -2.74 -2.10 3.51
C LYS A 22 -3.15 -3.57 3.48
N VAL A 23 -3.15 -4.19 2.30
CA VAL A 23 -3.53 -5.61 2.12
C VAL A 23 -2.42 -6.45 1.49
N TYR A 24 -1.36 -5.80 1.01
CA TYR A 24 -0.25 -6.45 0.35
C TYR A 24 0.94 -5.51 0.33
N GLU A 25 2.15 -6.07 0.39
CA GLU A 25 3.40 -5.38 0.10
C GLU A 25 4.43 -6.35 -0.46
N MET A 26 5.38 -5.80 -1.21
CA MET A 26 6.61 -6.46 -1.61
C MET A 26 7.76 -5.73 -0.92
N SER A 27 8.66 -6.48 -0.30
CA SER A 27 9.83 -5.94 0.40
C SER A 27 11.09 -6.07 -0.47
N ALA A 28 12.25 -6.23 0.15
CA ALA A 28 13.51 -6.55 -0.48
C ALA A 28 14.06 -7.87 0.07
N ASP A 29 14.78 -8.59 -0.79
CA ASP A 29 15.74 -9.62 -0.40
C ASP A 29 17.07 -8.92 -0.08
N PHE A 30 17.87 -9.44 0.85
CA PHE A 30 19.10 -8.77 1.34
C PHE A 30 20.40 -9.51 1.04
N ASN A 31 20.32 -10.69 0.42
CA ASN A 31 21.48 -11.50 0.07
C ASN A 31 21.29 -12.23 -1.28
N PRO A 32 21.57 -11.57 -2.43
CA PRO A 32 21.96 -10.17 -2.58
C PRO A 32 20.80 -9.20 -2.35
N PHE A 33 21.10 -7.91 -2.15
CA PHE A 33 20.07 -6.87 -2.05
C PHE A 33 19.31 -6.71 -3.37
N LYS A 34 18.00 -6.94 -3.36
CA LYS A 34 17.10 -6.75 -4.51
C LYS A 34 15.68 -6.46 -4.02
N PHE A 35 15.04 -5.41 -4.51
CA PHE A 35 13.60 -5.22 -4.29
C PHE A 35 12.82 -6.33 -5.00
N GLN A 36 11.86 -6.93 -4.30
CA GLN A 36 11.05 -8.03 -4.81
C GLN A 36 10.18 -7.61 -6.02
N SER A 37 9.94 -6.30 -6.20
CA SER A 37 9.23 -5.74 -7.36
C SER A 37 10.07 -5.62 -8.62
N MET A 38 11.40 -5.74 -8.54
CA MET A 38 12.30 -5.58 -9.67
C MET A 38 11.99 -6.60 -10.77
N ASP A 39 11.94 -6.13 -12.01
CA ASP A 39 11.61 -6.90 -13.22
C ASP A 39 10.18 -7.48 -13.26
N LYS A 40 9.27 -7.04 -12.37
CA LYS A 40 7.86 -7.44 -12.40
C LYS A 40 7.00 -6.42 -13.13
N SER A 41 6.22 -6.89 -14.10
CA SER A 41 5.16 -6.12 -14.76
C SER A 41 3.78 -6.32 -14.11
N THR A 42 3.62 -7.38 -13.31
CA THR A 42 2.37 -7.75 -12.64
C THR A 42 2.65 -8.30 -11.24
N PHE A 43 1.70 -8.13 -10.32
CA PHE A 43 1.64 -8.86 -9.05
C PHE A 43 0.20 -9.29 -8.78
N THR A 44 0.05 -10.24 -7.87
CA THR A 44 -1.25 -10.71 -7.41
C THR A 44 -1.31 -10.59 -5.90
N PHE A 45 -2.47 -10.20 -5.39
CA PHE A 45 -2.77 -10.22 -3.97
C PHE A 45 -4.16 -10.81 -3.77
N THR A 46 -4.40 -11.34 -2.57
CA THR A 46 -5.70 -11.87 -2.18
C THR A 46 -6.47 -10.79 -1.45
N VAL A 47 -7.70 -10.50 -1.89
CA VAL A 47 -8.62 -9.65 -1.12
C VAL A 47 -8.98 -10.40 0.18
N PRO A 48 -8.72 -9.83 1.37
CA PRO A 48 -9.01 -10.53 2.62
C PRO A 48 -10.51 -10.80 2.76
N LYS A 49 -10.90 -12.07 2.96
CA LYS A 49 -12.31 -12.49 2.97
C LYS A 49 -13.12 -11.92 4.15
N THR A 50 -12.46 -11.48 5.20
CA THR A 50 -13.10 -10.99 6.43
C THR A 50 -13.50 -9.51 6.37
N ILE A 51 -13.05 -8.76 5.35
CA ILE A 51 -13.47 -7.36 5.18
C ILE A 51 -14.95 -7.27 4.79
N PRO A 52 -15.66 -6.19 5.16
CA PRO A 52 -17.06 -6.00 4.77
C PRO A 52 -17.29 -6.02 3.27
N SER A 53 -18.45 -6.52 2.85
CA SER A 53 -18.91 -6.33 1.47
C SER A 53 -19.16 -4.84 1.18
N GLY A 54 -19.00 -4.44 -0.08
CA GLY A 54 -19.29 -3.10 -0.57
C GLY A 54 -18.31 -2.61 -1.63
N ASP A 55 -18.39 -1.33 -1.96
CA ASP A 55 -17.52 -0.70 -2.94
C ASP A 55 -16.19 -0.26 -2.34
N TYR A 56 -15.11 -0.47 -3.07
CA TYR A 56 -13.75 -0.18 -2.66
C TYR A 56 -12.95 0.55 -3.74
N LEU A 57 -12.10 1.47 -3.29
CA LEU A 57 -10.92 1.88 -4.05
C LEU A 57 -9.74 0.97 -3.72
N ILE A 58 -9.05 0.50 -4.75
CA ILE A 58 -7.83 -0.30 -4.67
C ILE A 58 -6.68 0.57 -5.17
N ARG A 59 -5.87 1.08 -4.26
CA ARG A 59 -4.69 1.88 -4.57
C ARG A 59 -3.47 0.97 -4.73
N ILE A 60 -2.83 1.04 -5.88
CA ILE A 60 -1.49 0.50 -6.13
C ILE A 60 -0.47 1.63 -5.96
N GLU A 61 0.68 1.29 -5.38
CA GLU A 61 1.81 2.20 -5.23
C GLU A 61 3.11 1.43 -5.42
N GLN A 62 3.98 1.97 -6.26
CA GLN A 62 5.38 1.58 -6.35
C GLN A 62 6.24 2.81 -6.05
N ILE A 63 7.25 2.65 -5.19
CA ILE A 63 8.13 3.73 -4.76
C ILE A 63 9.53 3.46 -5.32
N GLY A 64 10.02 4.37 -6.17
CA GLY A 64 11.41 4.37 -6.64
C GLY A 64 12.32 5.06 -5.62
N LEU A 65 13.37 4.35 -5.18
CA LEU A 65 14.33 4.81 -4.16
C LEU A 65 15.76 4.98 -4.71
N HIS A 66 15.91 5.05 -6.04
CA HIS A 66 17.23 5.12 -6.68
C HIS A 66 17.96 6.44 -6.43
N VAL A 67 17.24 7.53 -6.13
CA VAL A 67 17.82 8.79 -5.63
C VAL A 67 17.60 8.86 -4.13
N ALA A 68 18.67 8.73 -3.34
CA ALA A 68 18.61 8.77 -1.88
C ALA A 68 17.95 10.07 -1.40
N GLY A 69 16.99 9.97 -0.48
CA GLY A 69 16.25 11.11 0.06
C GLY A 69 15.19 11.74 -0.88
N ALA A 70 15.04 11.24 -2.11
CA ALA A 70 14.08 11.76 -3.09
C ALA A 70 13.20 10.64 -3.67
N PRO A 71 12.26 10.08 -2.87
CA PRO A 71 11.40 8.99 -3.31
C PRO A 71 10.48 9.42 -4.45
N GLN A 72 10.28 8.53 -5.42
CA GLN A 72 9.38 8.73 -6.57
C GLN A 72 8.18 7.80 -6.47
N TYR A 73 6.97 8.35 -6.40
CA TYR A 73 5.74 7.58 -6.22
C TYR A 73 5.02 7.37 -7.55
N TYR A 74 4.79 6.11 -7.90
CA TYR A 74 3.96 5.70 -9.05
C TYR A 74 2.67 5.09 -8.52
N ILE A 75 1.56 5.80 -8.70
CA ILE A 75 0.29 5.48 -8.04
C ILE A 75 -0.83 5.40 -9.08
N SER A 76 -1.76 4.47 -8.88
CA SER A 76 -3.07 4.51 -9.50
C SER A 76 -4.13 3.88 -8.59
N CYS A 77 -5.41 4.06 -8.92
CA CYS A 77 -6.52 3.48 -8.19
C CYS A 77 -7.46 2.74 -9.15
N ALA A 78 -7.93 1.56 -8.74
CA ALA A 78 -9.00 0.82 -9.39
C ALA A 78 -10.26 0.84 -8.51
N GLN A 79 -11.42 0.67 -9.14
CA GLN A 79 -12.71 0.50 -8.46
C GLN A 79 -13.09 -0.97 -8.45
N ALA A 80 -13.58 -1.48 -7.32
CA ALA A 80 -14.06 -2.85 -7.21
C ALA A 80 -15.22 -2.95 -6.21
N THR A 81 -16.11 -3.90 -6.44
CA THR A 81 -17.15 -4.28 -5.47
C THR A 81 -16.76 -5.62 -4.85
N VAL A 82 -16.59 -5.64 -3.53
CA VAL A 82 -16.31 -6.85 -2.74
C VAL A 82 -17.64 -7.45 -2.28
N THR A 83 -17.83 -8.74 -2.53
CA THR A 83 -19.04 -9.50 -2.16
C THR A 83 -18.68 -10.70 -1.29
N GLY A 84 -19.60 -11.14 -0.43
CA GLY A 84 -19.37 -12.31 0.44
C GLY A 84 -18.34 -12.07 1.55
N GLY A 85 -18.16 -10.81 1.94
CA GLY A 85 -17.24 -10.37 2.99
C GLY A 85 -17.72 -10.64 4.42
N GLY A 86 -16.89 -10.26 5.39
CA GLY A 86 -17.14 -10.39 6.83
C GLY A 86 -17.45 -9.05 7.52
N ASN A 87 -16.99 -8.90 8.77
CA ASN A 87 -17.23 -7.71 9.61
C ASN A 87 -15.93 -7.11 10.20
N ALA A 88 -14.75 -7.53 9.72
CA ALA A 88 -13.48 -7.08 10.25
C ALA A 88 -13.30 -5.57 10.13
N GLN A 89 -12.64 -4.98 11.12
CA GLN A 89 -12.34 -3.54 11.20
C GLN A 89 -10.83 -3.33 11.18
N PRO A 90 -10.18 -3.33 10.00
CA PRO A 90 -8.75 -3.06 9.91
C PRO A 90 -8.43 -1.67 10.46
N SER A 91 -7.24 -1.48 11.03
CA SER A 91 -6.73 -0.15 11.33
C SER A 91 -6.53 0.64 10.04
N LYS A 92 -7.00 1.90 10.05
CA LYS A 92 -7.04 2.74 8.84
C LYS A 92 -6.17 3.98 8.98
N VAL A 93 -5.70 4.48 7.85
CA VAL A 93 -4.88 5.69 7.70
C VAL A 93 -5.46 6.59 6.62
N SER A 94 -5.05 7.85 6.63
CA SER A 94 -5.39 8.85 5.60
C SER A 94 -4.35 8.90 4.49
N ILE A 95 -4.78 9.28 3.29
CA ILE A 95 -3.89 9.64 2.19
C ILE A 95 -4.31 11.04 1.72
N PRO A 96 -3.49 12.09 1.89
CA PRO A 96 -2.16 12.09 2.51
C PRO A 96 -2.18 11.80 4.03
N GLY A 97 -1.05 11.37 4.59
CA GLY A 97 -0.84 11.19 6.04
C GLY A 97 -0.33 9.81 6.50
N TYR A 98 -0.43 8.78 5.66
CA TYR A 98 0.04 7.42 6.00
C TYR A 98 1.56 7.25 6.11
N VAL A 99 2.33 8.21 5.58
CA VAL A 99 3.80 8.29 5.64
C VAL A 99 4.21 9.71 6.00
N THR A 100 5.37 9.85 6.63
CA THR A 100 6.00 11.14 6.90
C THR A 100 7.13 11.40 5.89
N LYS A 101 7.47 12.67 5.69
CA LYS A 101 8.58 13.07 4.81
C LYS A 101 9.92 12.44 5.23
N ASP A 102 10.11 12.27 6.53
CA ASP A 102 11.34 11.77 7.13
C ASP A 102 11.27 10.27 7.48
N ASP A 103 10.33 9.51 6.90
CA ASP A 103 10.31 8.05 7.06
C ASP A 103 11.67 7.48 6.59
N PRO A 104 12.40 6.73 7.43
CA PRO A 104 13.71 6.19 7.07
C PRO A 104 13.62 5.25 5.86
N SER A 105 12.46 4.63 5.62
CA SER A 105 12.19 3.75 4.49
C SER A 105 12.03 4.50 3.16
N LEU A 106 11.77 5.80 3.22
CA LEU A 106 11.63 6.70 2.07
C LEU A 106 12.89 7.52 1.81
N THR A 107 13.74 7.69 2.83
CA THR A 107 14.97 8.47 2.77
C THR A 107 16.24 7.62 2.70
N VAL A 108 16.09 6.28 2.76
CA VAL A 108 17.19 5.31 2.69
C VAL A 108 18.10 5.51 1.47
N ASN A 109 19.40 5.35 1.67
CA ASN A 109 20.37 5.17 0.60
C ASN A 109 20.51 3.68 0.29
N ILE A 110 20.01 3.24 -0.86
CA ILE A 110 20.03 1.82 -1.26
C ILE A 110 21.39 1.35 -1.82
N TRP A 111 22.34 2.27 -2.02
CA TRP A 111 23.62 1.99 -2.70
C TRP A 111 24.77 1.76 -1.72
N ASN A 112 24.88 2.58 -0.66
CA ASN A 112 26.01 2.53 0.26
C ASN A 112 25.70 3.11 1.65
N PRO A 113 25.87 2.33 2.74
CA PRO A 113 26.05 0.88 2.73
C PRO A 113 24.81 0.20 2.14
N VAL A 114 24.99 -0.95 1.47
CA VAL A 114 23.86 -1.73 0.96
C VAL A 114 22.97 -2.14 2.14
N PRO A 115 21.64 -1.87 2.10
CA PRO A 115 20.76 -2.21 3.21
C PRO A 115 20.77 -3.71 3.50
N THR A 116 20.76 -4.08 4.79
CA THR A 116 20.57 -5.46 5.28
C THR A 116 19.16 -5.69 5.82
N ALA A 117 18.36 -4.63 5.89
CA ALA A 117 16.95 -4.64 6.25
C ALA A 117 16.23 -3.49 5.55
N TYR A 118 14.94 -3.68 5.27
CA TYR A 118 14.05 -2.68 4.68
C TYR A 118 12.66 -2.90 5.25
N LYS A 119 12.09 -1.86 5.85
CA LYS A 119 10.71 -1.84 6.29
C LYS A 119 9.90 -1.15 5.20
N VAL A 120 8.86 -1.80 4.69
CA VAL A 120 7.97 -1.13 3.73
C VAL A 120 7.22 -0.01 4.45
N PRO A 121 7.17 1.22 3.90
CA PRO A 121 6.52 2.36 4.56
C PRO A 121 5.00 2.18 4.72
N GLY A 122 4.41 2.92 5.66
CA GLY A 122 2.98 2.88 5.97
C GLY A 122 2.57 1.81 6.99
N PRO A 123 1.25 1.55 7.15
CA PRO A 123 0.74 0.63 8.17
C PRO A 123 1.10 -0.83 7.85
N ALA A 124 0.95 -1.71 8.84
CA ALA A 124 1.10 -3.16 8.65
C ALA A 124 0.05 -3.71 7.65
N VAL A 125 0.39 -4.81 6.99
CA VAL A 125 -0.55 -5.54 6.13
C VAL A 125 -1.67 -6.15 6.99
N PHE A 126 -2.91 -5.90 6.58
CA PHE A 126 -4.09 -6.59 7.10
C PHE A 126 -4.35 -7.86 6.27
N SER A 127 -4.24 -9.03 6.89
CA SER A 127 -4.40 -10.34 6.24
C SER A 127 -5.77 -10.99 6.44
N GLY A 128 -6.62 -10.44 7.30
CA GLY A 128 -7.98 -10.94 7.54
C GLY A 128 -8.21 -11.46 8.94
#